data_AF-A0A941HZ31-F1
#
_entry.id   AF-A0A941HZ31-F1
#
_cell.length_a   1.000
_cell.length_b   1.000
_cell.length_c   1.000
_cell.angle_alpha   90.00
_cell.angle_beta   90.00
_cell.angle_gamma   90.00
#
_symmetry.space_group_name_H-M   'P 1'
#
loop_
_entity.id
_entity.type
_entity.pdbx_description
1 polymer ?
#
loop_
_entity_poly.entity_id
_entity_poly.type
_entity_poly.pdbx_seq_one_letter_code
_entity_poly.pdbx_strand_id
1 'polypeptide(L)'
;MTDPTTTSAPTGTPTKPRRWRLATRPTGWPTPDDFELAESSVPDLADGQIRVRNTVLSVDPYMRGRMSAAKSYAAPYEVGEAMTGGAVGVVEESRADGFAAGDHVLHGLGWREVAVVDESAARTVDVDAPESAYLGDSYDNALAEAFNSLFKAELVRNRGPWKNVDDREIAVAEYIDWFNYRRLHGEIGMVPPAEHEENH
;
A
#
# COMPACT_ATOMS: atom_id res chain seq x y z
N MET A 1 -43.30 -7.52 -30.36
CA MET A 1 -41.94 -7.43 -30.92
C MET A 1 -41.49 -6.00 -30.72
N THR A 2 -40.96 -5.70 -29.54
CA THR A 2 -40.59 -4.35 -29.10
C THR A 2 -39.07 -4.29 -28.99
N ASP A 3 -38.49 -3.36 -29.73
CA ASP A 3 -37.07 -3.06 -29.87
C ASP A 3 -36.48 -2.59 -28.52
N PRO A 4 -35.32 -3.08 -28.06
CA PRO A 4 -34.68 -2.55 -26.87
C PRO A 4 -33.91 -1.26 -27.19
N THR A 5 -34.11 -0.28 -26.33
CA THR A 5 -33.51 1.05 -26.34
C THR A 5 -31.98 0.99 -26.31
N THR A 6 -31.32 1.49 -27.35
CA THR A 6 -29.89 1.82 -27.33
C THR A 6 -29.69 3.06 -26.45
N THR A 7 -29.18 2.86 -25.23
CA THR A 7 -28.70 3.97 -24.39
C THR A 7 -27.36 4.47 -24.94
N SER A 8 -27.36 5.67 -25.52
CA SER A 8 -26.13 6.39 -25.89
C SER A 8 -25.35 6.79 -24.64
N ALA A 9 -24.05 6.53 -24.63
CA ALA A 9 -23.13 7.02 -23.60
C ALA A 9 -23.11 8.56 -23.55
N PRO A 10 -22.88 9.17 -22.36
CA PRO A 10 -22.86 10.62 -22.22
C PRO A 10 -21.63 11.24 -22.90
N THR A 11 -21.87 12.10 -23.89
CA THR A 11 -20.85 12.86 -24.64
C THR A 11 -20.40 14.08 -23.82
N GLY A 12 -19.57 13.85 -22.80
CA GLY A 12 -18.77 14.91 -22.18
C GLY A 12 -17.42 15.05 -22.88
N THR A 13 -16.91 16.28 -23.04
CA THR A 13 -15.50 16.51 -23.41
C THR A 13 -14.60 15.68 -22.49
N PRO A 14 -13.58 14.95 -22.98
CA PRO A 14 -12.73 14.15 -22.11
C PRO A 14 -12.04 15.06 -21.10
N THR A 15 -12.48 15.01 -19.84
CA THR A 15 -11.79 15.70 -18.74
C THR A 15 -10.43 15.04 -18.56
N LYS A 16 -9.36 15.84 -18.44
CA LYS A 16 -8.04 15.28 -18.15
C LYS A 16 -8.10 14.50 -16.83
N PRO A 17 -7.40 13.36 -16.72
CA PRO A 17 -7.37 12.62 -15.47
C PRO A 17 -6.73 13.47 -14.37
N ARG A 18 -7.05 13.13 -13.13
CA ARG A 18 -6.65 13.89 -11.94
C ARG A 18 -5.70 13.09 -11.06
N ARG A 19 -4.98 13.79 -10.20
CA ARG A 19 -4.05 13.23 -9.21
C ARG A 19 -4.00 14.08 -7.96
N TRP A 20 -3.83 13.42 -6.82
CA TRP A 20 -3.58 14.10 -5.56
C TRP A 20 -2.08 14.30 -5.36
N ARG A 21 -1.69 15.54 -5.11
CA ARG A 21 -0.32 15.94 -4.84
C ARG A 21 -0.16 16.33 -3.39
N LEU A 22 1.05 16.15 -2.86
CA LEU A 22 1.42 16.77 -1.59
C LEU A 22 1.72 18.25 -1.86
N ALA A 23 0.83 19.16 -1.47
CA ALA A 23 0.98 20.59 -1.70
C ALA A 23 1.98 21.24 -0.72
N THR A 24 1.92 20.82 0.54
CA THR A 24 2.82 21.27 1.61
C THR A 24 3.16 20.13 2.54
N ARG A 25 4.26 20.26 3.31
CA ARG A 25 4.60 19.29 4.34
C ARG A 25 3.81 19.62 5.62
N PRO A 26 2.96 18.70 6.12
CA PRO A 26 2.16 18.96 7.32
C PRO A 26 3.02 19.21 8.56
N THR A 27 2.64 20.22 9.33
CA THR A 27 3.13 20.40 10.71
C THR A 27 2.07 19.86 11.67
N GLY A 28 2.38 18.76 12.37
CA GLY A 28 1.39 18.06 13.20
C GLY A 28 0.48 17.15 12.36
N TRP A 29 -0.83 17.25 12.53
CA TRP A 29 -1.79 16.47 11.75
C TRP A 29 -1.98 17.06 10.35
N PRO A 30 -2.07 16.22 9.28
CA PRO A 30 -2.39 16.71 7.95
C PRO A 30 -3.73 17.43 7.90
N THR A 31 -3.79 18.54 7.20
CA THR A 31 -5.02 19.27 6.89
C THR A 31 -5.35 19.12 5.40
N PRO A 32 -6.59 19.44 4.96
CA PRO A 32 -6.92 19.44 3.54
C PRO A 32 -5.99 20.34 2.69
N ASP A 33 -5.47 21.43 3.27
CA ASP A 33 -4.59 22.38 2.58
C ASP A 33 -3.20 21.78 2.25
N ASP A 34 -2.82 20.68 2.91
CA ASP A 34 -1.59 19.94 2.59
C ASP A 34 -1.69 19.13 1.29
N PHE A 35 -2.88 19.06 0.69
CA PHE A 35 -3.15 18.27 -0.50
C PHE A 35 -3.78 19.10 -1.60
N GLU A 36 -3.41 18.82 -2.84
CA GLU A 36 -3.99 19.44 -4.01
C GLU A 36 -4.48 18.38 -4.99
N LEU A 37 -5.75 18.49 -5.41
CA LEU A 37 -6.27 17.72 -6.54
C LEU A 37 -5.93 18.47 -7.83
N ALA A 38 -4.98 17.95 -8.60
CA ALA A 38 -4.49 18.57 -9.81
C ALA A 38 -4.79 17.70 -11.03
N GLU A 39 -4.91 18.33 -12.20
CA GLU A 39 -4.93 17.60 -13.47
C GLU A 39 -3.56 16.92 -13.72
N SER A 40 -3.59 15.80 -14.45
CA SER A 40 -2.44 15.08 -14.94
C SER A 40 -2.46 14.96 -16.46
N SER A 41 -1.27 15.02 -17.05
CA SER A 41 -1.01 14.49 -18.39
C SER A 41 -0.68 13.01 -18.25
N VAL A 42 -1.29 12.16 -19.06
CA VAL A 42 -0.92 10.74 -19.15
C VAL A 42 0.09 10.63 -20.29
N PRO A 43 1.34 10.22 -20.01
CA PRO A 43 2.33 10.05 -21.08
C PRO A 43 1.95 8.86 -21.98
N ASP A 44 2.54 8.86 -23.17
CA ASP A 44 2.52 7.70 -24.05
C ASP A 44 3.28 6.54 -23.39
N LEU A 45 2.84 5.31 -23.65
CA LEU A 45 3.48 4.12 -23.10
C LEU A 45 4.82 3.84 -23.79
N ALA A 46 5.86 3.56 -23.01
CA ALA A 46 7.06 2.91 -23.51
C ALA A 46 6.88 1.38 -23.58
N ASP A 47 7.82 0.68 -24.20
CA ASP A 47 7.86 -0.79 -24.18
C ASP A 47 8.01 -1.28 -22.73
N GLY A 48 7.29 -2.34 -22.35
CA GLY A 48 7.27 -2.87 -20.98
C GLY A 48 6.38 -2.09 -20.00
N GLN A 49 5.52 -1.19 -20.50
CA GLN A 49 4.63 -0.40 -19.66
C GLN A 49 3.15 -0.65 -19.95
N ILE A 50 2.33 -0.44 -18.92
CA ILE A 50 0.88 -0.51 -18.98
C ILE A 50 0.26 0.81 -18.48
N ARG A 51 -0.86 1.21 -19.10
CA ARG A 51 -1.71 2.30 -18.62
C ARG A 51 -2.84 1.69 -17.81
N VAL A 52 -2.97 2.11 -16.56
CA VAL A 52 -3.95 1.58 -15.61
C VAL A 52 -4.87 2.71 -15.16
N ARG A 53 -6.18 2.50 -15.23
CA ARG A 53 -7.17 3.36 -14.58
C ARG A 53 -7.47 2.82 -13.19
N ASN A 54 -7.05 3.57 -12.17
CA ASN A 54 -7.25 3.17 -10.78
C ASN A 54 -8.74 3.23 -10.43
N THR A 55 -9.24 2.17 -9.82
CA THR A 55 -10.63 2.03 -9.37
C THR A 55 -10.73 2.15 -7.86
N VAL A 56 -9.72 1.66 -7.14
CA VAL A 56 -9.58 1.77 -5.68
C VAL A 56 -8.14 2.12 -5.30
N LEU A 57 -7.98 2.86 -4.22
CA LEU A 57 -6.68 3.22 -3.64
C LEU A 57 -6.66 2.94 -2.13
N SER A 58 -5.47 2.69 -1.58
CA SER A 58 -5.27 2.54 -0.14
C SER A 58 -4.90 3.87 0.51
N VAL A 59 -5.31 3.99 1.78
CA VAL A 59 -4.94 5.07 2.69
C VAL A 59 -4.38 4.45 3.96
N ASP A 60 -3.06 4.46 4.08
CA ASP A 60 -2.37 3.69 5.12
C ASP A 60 -1.66 4.61 6.15
N PRO A 61 -1.56 4.22 7.43
CA PRO A 61 -0.89 5.01 8.46
C PRO A 61 0.57 5.37 8.13
N TYR A 62 1.31 4.48 7.44
CA TYR A 62 2.71 4.73 7.08
C TYR A 62 2.88 5.95 6.17
N MET A 63 1.85 6.30 5.40
CA MET A 63 1.88 7.45 4.49
C MET A 63 2.16 8.75 5.24
N ARG A 64 1.75 8.85 6.51
CA ARG A 64 2.06 10.02 7.35
C ARG A 64 3.56 10.22 7.53
N GLY A 65 4.32 9.13 7.72
CA GLY A 65 5.77 9.20 7.83
C GLY A 65 6.41 9.75 6.56
N ARG A 66 5.88 9.35 5.39
CA ARG A 66 6.37 9.79 4.07
C ARG A 66 6.06 11.25 3.75
N MET A 67 5.08 11.88 4.39
CA MET A 67 4.84 13.33 4.22
C MET A 67 5.94 14.19 4.85
N SER A 68 6.71 13.63 5.80
CA SER A 68 7.87 14.29 6.41
C SER A 68 9.13 14.11 5.56
N ALA A 69 10.02 15.10 5.58
CA ALA A 69 11.37 14.97 5.00
C ALA A 69 12.37 14.27 5.95
N ALA A 70 11.92 13.85 7.14
CA ALA A 70 12.76 13.11 8.08
C ALA A 70 13.19 11.75 7.50
N LYS A 71 14.37 11.29 7.91
CA LYS A 71 14.89 9.98 7.51
C LYS A 71 13.89 8.89 7.94
N SER A 72 13.46 8.09 6.99
CA SER A 72 12.53 6.97 7.17
C SER A 72 12.98 5.78 6.32
N TYR A 73 12.39 4.61 6.56
CA TYR A 73 12.64 3.39 5.79
C TYR A 73 12.05 3.48 4.37
N ALA A 74 11.02 4.30 4.17
CA ALA A 74 10.42 4.58 2.87
C ALA A 74 10.76 5.99 2.42
N ALA A 75 10.99 6.17 1.12
CA ALA A 75 11.27 7.47 0.53
C ALA A 75 10.12 8.45 0.81
N PRO A 76 10.43 9.70 1.24
CA PRO A 76 9.44 10.75 1.40
C PRO A 76 8.65 11.01 0.11
N TYR A 77 7.44 11.54 0.27
CA TYR A 77 6.75 12.19 -0.83
C TYR A 77 7.41 13.54 -1.12
N GLU A 78 7.51 13.84 -2.41
CA GLU A 78 7.97 15.12 -2.90
C GLU A 78 6.82 16.11 -2.98
N VAL A 79 7.09 17.35 -2.58
CA VAL A 79 6.12 18.43 -2.64
C VAL A 79 5.86 18.80 -4.10
N GLY A 80 4.60 18.96 -4.47
CA GLY A 80 4.15 19.22 -5.84
C GLY A 80 4.00 17.97 -6.70
N GLU A 81 4.40 16.80 -6.21
CA GLU A 81 4.31 15.52 -6.92
C GLU A 81 3.13 14.68 -6.49
N ALA A 82 2.71 13.77 -7.38
CA ALA A 82 1.65 12.81 -7.09
C ALA A 82 2.07 11.87 -5.96
N MET A 83 1.24 11.74 -4.93
CA MET A 83 1.51 10.79 -3.85
C MET A 83 1.45 9.35 -4.37
N THR A 84 2.27 8.46 -3.82
CA THR A 84 2.22 7.01 -4.15
C THR A 84 1.51 6.24 -3.04
N GLY A 85 1.05 5.03 -3.33
CA GLY A 85 0.25 4.20 -2.42
C GLY A 85 -0.36 3.03 -3.17
N GLY A 86 -0.78 1.99 -2.46
CA GLY A 86 -1.39 0.82 -3.10
C GLY A 86 -2.67 1.18 -3.85
N ALA A 87 -2.88 0.59 -5.02
CA ALA A 87 -4.14 0.67 -5.76
C ALA A 87 -4.38 -0.59 -6.58
N VAL A 88 -5.66 -0.87 -6.80
CA VAL A 88 -6.10 -1.77 -7.86
C VAL A 88 -6.73 -0.91 -8.95
N GLY A 89 -6.50 -1.29 -10.21
CA GLY A 89 -7.08 -0.64 -11.35
C GLY A 89 -7.15 -1.57 -12.56
N VAL A 90 -7.79 -1.08 -13.61
CA VAL A 90 -7.99 -1.80 -14.87
C VAL A 90 -7.00 -1.30 -15.90
N VAL A 91 -6.31 -2.22 -16.58
CA VAL A 91 -5.44 -1.91 -17.70
C VAL A 91 -6.28 -1.36 -18.86
N GLU A 92 -6.00 -0.12 -19.27
CA GLU A 92 -6.62 0.50 -20.46
C GLU A 92 -5.84 0.20 -21.74
N GLU A 93 -4.51 0.17 -21.64
CA GLU A 93 -3.59 -0.04 -22.75
C GLU A 93 -2.33 -0.73 -22.22
N SER A 94 -1.74 -1.64 -23.01
CA SER A 94 -0.52 -2.37 -22.65
C SER A 94 0.47 -2.37 -23.80
N ARG A 95 1.75 -2.12 -23.46
CA ARG A 95 2.93 -2.40 -24.29
C ARG A 95 3.88 -3.38 -23.57
N ALA A 96 3.34 -4.13 -22.62
CA ALA A 96 4.04 -5.09 -21.78
C ALA A 96 3.62 -6.52 -22.13
N ASP A 97 4.54 -7.47 -21.97
CA ASP A 97 4.21 -8.88 -22.15
C ASP A 97 3.48 -9.38 -20.90
N GLY A 98 2.39 -10.13 -21.08
CA GLY A 98 1.63 -10.73 -19.97
C GLY A 98 0.53 -9.85 -19.35
N PHE A 99 0.28 -8.66 -19.90
CA PHE A 99 -0.85 -7.80 -19.53
C PHE A 99 -1.66 -7.40 -20.75
N ALA A 100 -2.99 -7.47 -20.65
CA ALA A 100 -3.94 -7.07 -21.67
C ALA A 100 -4.90 -5.99 -21.17
N ALA A 101 -5.46 -5.21 -22.09
CA ALA A 101 -6.53 -4.28 -21.74
C ALA A 101 -7.73 -5.04 -21.14
N GLY A 102 -8.24 -4.55 -20.01
CA GLY A 102 -9.27 -5.21 -19.21
C GLY A 102 -8.73 -5.99 -18.00
N ASP A 103 -7.44 -6.28 -17.93
CA ASP A 103 -6.86 -6.94 -16.76
C ASP A 103 -6.94 -6.05 -15.52
N HIS A 104 -7.24 -6.64 -14.37
CA HIS A 104 -7.15 -5.94 -13.09
C HIS A 104 -5.77 -6.17 -12.48
N VAL A 105 -5.13 -5.08 -12.03
CA VAL A 105 -3.75 -5.11 -11.54
C VAL A 105 -3.61 -4.33 -10.23
N LEU A 106 -2.80 -4.88 -9.32
CA LEU A 106 -2.31 -4.25 -8.11
C LEU A 106 -0.97 -3.55 -8.40
N HIS A 107 -0.83 -2.29 -7.97
CA HIS A 107 0.41 -1.51 -8.12
C HIS A 107 0.52 -0.38 -7.08
N GLY A 108 1.67 0.29 -7.01
CA GLY A 108 1.99 1.32 -6.00
C GLY A 108 1.66 2.77 -6.37
N LEU A 109 0.93 3.02 -7.46
CA LEU A 109 0.70 4.37 -8.00
C LEU A 109 -0.75 4.84 -7.80
N GLY A 110 -1.27 4.73 -6.58
CA GLY A 110 -2.71 4.84 -6.31
C GLY A 110 -3.34 6.23 -6.30
N TRP A 111 -2.62 7.29 -5.92
CA TRP A 111 -3.22 8.63 -5.71
C TRP A 111 -3.35 9.45 -7.00
N ARG A 112 -3.83 8.79 -8.04
CA ARG A 112 -4.11 9.31 -9.38
C ARG A 112 -5.18 8.47 -10.04
N GLU A 113 -5.95 9.03 -10.97
CA GLU A 113 -6.98 8.29 -11.69
C GLU A 113 -6.38 7.38 -12.76
N VAL A 114 -5.29 7.80 -13.41
CA VAL A 114 -4.60 7.02 -14.43
C VAL A 114 -3.10 6.99 -14.13
N ALA A 115 -2.54 5.79 -14.11
CA ALA A 115 -1.13 5.52 -13.88
C ALA A 115 -0.50 4.88 -15.13
N VAL A 116 0.77 5.22 -15.39
CA VAL A 116 1.64 4.41 -16.25
C VAL A 116 2.55 3.63 -15.33
N VAL A 117 2.53 2.31 -15.46
CA VAL A 117 3.18 1.36 -14.55
C VAL A 117 4.11 0.47 -15.38
N ASP A 118 5.35 0.30 -14.92
CA ASP A 118 6.25 -0.70 -15.48
C ASP A 118 5.74 -2.10 -15.14
N GLU A 119 5.86 -3.04 -16.07
CA GLU A 119 5.38 -4.42 -15.91
C GLU A 119 5.92 -5.10 -14.64
N SER A 120 7.16 -4.80 -14.24
CA SER A 120 7.79 -5.34 -13.02
C SER A 120 7.18 -4.81 -11.72
N ALA A 121 6.38 -3.74 -11.79
CA ALA A 121 5.73 -3.10 -10.64
C ALA A 121 4.22 -3.35 -10.60
N ALA A 122 3.70 -4.21 -11.48
CA ALA A 122 2.31 -4.59 -11.55
C ALA A 122 2.14 -6.09 -11.26
N ARG A 123 1.06 -6.45 -10.58
CA ARG A 123 0.66 -7.84 -10.37
C ARG A 123 -0.80 -8.00 -10.76
N THR A 124 -1.12 -8.99 -11.59
CA THR A 124 -2.52 -9.32 -11.90
C THR A 124 -3.25 -9.76 -10.63
N VAL A 125 -4.51 -9.34 -10.51
CA VAL A 125 -5.41 -9.76 -9.43
C VAL A 125 -6.69 -10.32 -10.03
N ASP A 126 -7.19 -11.38 -9.41
CA ASP A 126 -8.42 -12.04 -9.83
C ASP A 126 -9.61 -11.37 -9.11
N VAL A 127 -10.53 -10.74 -9.81
CA VAL A 127 -11.60 -9.95 -9.18
C VAL A 127 -12.83 -10.76 -8.78
N ASP A 128 -12.65 -12.06 -8.50
CA ASP A 128 -13.64 -12.88 -7.79
C ASP A 128 -13.98 -12.34 -6.38
N ALA A 129 -13.11 -11.50 -5.81
CA ALA A 129 -13.34 -10.74 -4.59
C ALA A 129 -13.35 -9.22 -4.86
N PRO A 130 -13.99 -8.40 -3.98
CA PRO A 130 -13.94 -6.94 -4.11
C PRO A 130 -12.50 -6.43 -4.19
N GLU A 131 -12.23 -5.48 -5.09
CA GLU A 131 -10.86 -4.98 -5.34
C GLU A 131 -10.15 -4.46 -4.08
N SER A 132 -10.91 -3.89 -3.13
CA SER A 132 -10.38 -3.41 -1.86
C SER A 132 -9.77 -4.52 -0.98
N ALA A 133 -10.16 -5.79 -1.18
CA ALA A 133 -9.60 -6.92 -0.45
C ALA A 133 -8.10 -7.13 -0.76
N TYR A 134 -7.64 -6.68 -1.93
CA TYR A 134 -6.23 -6.75 -2.32
C TYR A 134 -5.36 -5.64 -1.72
N LEU A 135 -5.99 -4.63 -1.11
CA LEU A 135 -5.31 -3.50 -0.46
C LEU A 135 -5.29 -3.62 1.06
N GLY A 136 -6.31 -4.28 1.64
CA GLY A 136 -6.42 -4.55 3.07
C GLY A 136 -6.47 -6.05 3.35
N ASP A 137 -5.39 -6.77 3.03
CA ASP A 137 -5.31 -8.21 3.30
C ASP A 137 -5.54 -8.46 4.80
N SER A 138 -6.61 -9.18 5.12
CA SER A 138 -7.00 -9.49 6.48
C SER A 138 -6.00 -10.44 7.14
N TYR A 139 -5.26 -11.26 6.38
CA TYR A 139 -4.24 -12.15 6.93
C TYR A 139 -3.01 -11.38 7.41
N ASP A 140 -2.51 -10.41 6.62
CA ASP A 140 -1.38 -9.58 7.03
C ASP A 140 -1.74 -8.74 8.26
N ASN A 141 -2.92 -8.10 8.24
CA ASN A 141 -3.42 -7.36 9.39
C ASN A 141 -3.63 -8.24 10.62
N ALA A 142 -4.23 -9.43 10.46
CA ALA A 142 -4.42 -10.35 11.58
C ALA A 142 -3.09 -10.85 12.15
N LEU A 143 -2.09 -11.12 11.31
CA LEU A 143 -0.76 -11.52 11.75
C LEU A 143 -0.06 -10.39 12.52
N ALA A 144 -0.09 -9.18 11.97
CA ALA A 144 0.48 -7.99 12.62
C ALA A 144 -0.23 -7.68 13.95
N GLU A 145 -1.56 -7.81 14.00
CA GLU A 145 -2.36 -7.63 15.21
C GLU A 145 -2.09 -8.72 16.26
N ALA A 146 -1.94 -9.98 15.85
CA ALA A 146 -1.59 -11.09 16.74
C ALA A 146 -0.21 -10.87 17.36
N PHE A 147 0.80 -10.52 16.56
CA PHE A 147 2.14 -10.18 17.05
C PHE A 147 2.09 -9.00 18.02
N ASN A 148 1.45 -7.89 17.62
CA ASN A 148 1.36 -6.69 18.46
C ASN A 148 0.62 -6.96 19.78
N SER A 149 -0.38 -7.83 19.76
CA SER A 149 -1.13 -8.23 20.96
C SER A 149 -0.25 -9.02 21.92
N LEU A 150 0.49 -10.01 21.43
CA LEU A 150 1.46 -10.78 22.22
C LEU A 150 2.55 -9.86 22.78
N PHE A 151 3.15 -9.02 21.95
CA PHE A 151 4.18 -8.06 22.37
C PHE A 151 3.68 -7.11 23.47
N LYS A 152 2.48 -6.55 23.32
CA LYS A 152 1.89 -5.67 24.34
C LYS A 152 1.61 -6.41 25.64
N ALA A 153 1.13 -7.66 25.58
CA ALA A 153 0.85 -8.47 26.76
C ALA A 153 2.14 -8.90 27.47
N GLU A 154 3.01 -9.61 26.77
CA GLU A 154 4.18 -10.28 27.33
C GLU A 154 5.28 -9.31 27.73
N LEU A 155 5.53 -8.28 26.91
CA LEU A 155 6.55 -7.28 27.20
C LEU A 155 5.92 -6.10 27.95
N VAL A 156 5.11 -5.30 27.24
CA VAL A 156 4.75 -3.95 27.71
C VAL A 156 3.96 -3.98 29.03
N ARG A 157 2.99 -4.89 29.17
CA ARG A 157 2.14 -5.00 30.36
C ARG A 157 2.80 -5.82 31.46
N ASN A 158 3.34 -7.00 31.14
CA ASN A 158 3.81 -7.95 32.15
C ASN A 158 5.22 -7.66 32.68
N ARG A 159 6.08 -6.96 31.93
CA ARG A 159 7.44 -6.60 32.36
C ARG A 159 7.59 -5.14 32.82
N GLY A 160 6.52 -4.37 32.76
CA GLY A 160 6.48 -3.04 33.38
C GLY A 160 6.44 -3.11 34.92
N PRO A 161 6.48 -1.95 35.61
CA PRO A 161 6.47 -0.59 35.08
C PRO A 161 7.82 -0.16 34.48
N TRP A 162 7.77 0.72 33.47
CA TRP A 162 8.95 1.26 32.76
C TRP A 162 9.32 2.63 33.32
N LYS A 163 10.62 2.88 33.54
CA LYS A 163 11.08 4.15 34.14
C LYS A 163 11.29 5.25 33.11
N ASN A 164 11.78 4.90 31.92
CA ASN A 164 12.07 5.82 30.82
C ASN A 164 12.01 5.07 29.46
N VAL A 165 12.28 5.80 28.37
CA VAL A 165 12.26 5.24 27.00
C VAL A 165 13.42 4.27 26.78
N ASP A 166 14.62 4.59 27.28
CA ASP A 166 15.83 3.77 27.11
C ASP A 166 15.65 2.35 27.67
N ASP A 167 15.08 2.23 28.87
CA ASP A 167 14.75 0.94 29.50
C ASP A 167 13.81 0.11 28.61
N ARG A 168 12.86 0.78 27.94
CA ARG A 168 11.91 0.13 27.04
C ARG A 168 12.57 -0.26 25.72
N GLU A 169 13.44 0.58 25.16
CA GLU A 169 14.17 0.26 23.92
C GLU A 169 15.05 -0.98 24.09
N ILE A 170 15.79 -1.08 25.19
CA ILE A 170 16.59 -2.27 25.51
C ILE A 170 15.69 -3.50 25.63
N ALA A 171 14.60 -3.40 26.39
CA ALA A 171 13.68 -4.52 26.58
C ALA A 171 12.99 -4.97 25.28
N VAL A 172 12.74 -4.04 24.34
CA VAL A 172 12.25 -4.36 23.00
C VAL A 172 13.29 -5.13 22.20
N ALA A 173 14.54 -4.70 22.21
CA ALA A 173 15.62 -5.40 21.53
C ALA A 173 15.79 -6.84 22.08
N GLU A 174 15.79 -7.00 23.40
CA GLU A 174 15.85 -8.31 24.06
C GLU A 174 14.63 -9.19 23.73
N TYR A 175 13.43 -8.59 23.66
CA TYR A 175 12.23 -9.33 23.29
C TYR A 175 12.28 -9.81 21.84
N ILE A 176 12.73 -8.97 20.90
CA ILE A 176 12.86 -9.35 19.49
C ILE A 176 13.90 -10.46 19.32
N ASP A 177 15.06 -10.35 19.98
CA ASP A 177 16.09 -11.40 20.00
C ASP A 177 15.52 -12.72 20.54
N TRP A 178 14.86 -12.68 21.69
CA TRP A 178 14.24 -13.87 22.26
C TRP A 178 13.14 -14.45 21.36
N PHE A 179 12.28 -13.60 20.78
CA PHE A 179 11.18 -14.03 19.92
C PHE A 179 11.70 -14.76 18.67
N ASN A 180 12.75 -14.23 18.02
CA ASN A 180 13.26 -14.80 16.78
C ASN A 180 14.19 -16.00 16.98
N TYR A 181 14.98 -16.02 18.07
CA TYR A 181 16.05 -17.02 18.23
C TYR A 181 15.82 -18.03 19.35
N ARG A 182 14.80 -17.84 20.21
CA ARG A 182 14.60 -18.72 21.38
C ARG A 182 13.15 -19.14 21.62
N ARG A 183 12.16 -18.36 21.17
CA ARG A 183 10.74 -18.66 21.36
C ARG A 183 10.33 -19.79 20.41
N LEU A 184 9.73 -20.85 20.95
CA LEU A 184 9.20 -21.93 20.13
C LEU A 184 7.77 -21.61 19.69
N HIS A 185 7.47 -21.86 18.42
CA HIS A 185 6.16 -21.60 17.83
C HIS A 185 5.54 -22.89 17.29
N GLY A 186 4.35 -23.23 17.80
CA GLY A 186 3.65 -24.46 17.41
C GLY A 186 3.35 -24.54 15.92
N GLU A 187 2.98 -23.41 15.30
CA GLU A 187 2.62 -23.35 13.88
C GLU A 187 3.77 -23.69 12.93
N ILE A 188 5.01 -23.42 13.34
CA ILE A 188 6.22 -23.69 12.55
C ILE A 188 6.98 -24.92 13.06
N GLY A 189 6.31 -25.82 13.79
CA GLY A 189 6.89 -27.11 14.20
C GLY A 189 7.69 -27.07 15.50
N MET A 190 7.37 -26.14 16.41
CA MET A 190 8.02 -25.99 17.72
C MET A 190 9.51 -25.63 17.65
N VAL A 191 9.89 -24.83 16.65
CA VAL A 191 11.22 -24.23 16.53
C VAL A 191 11.15 -22.69 16.60
N PRO A 192 12.29 -21.99 16.81
CA PRO A 192 12.36 -20.54 16.66
C PRO A 192 12.16 -20.06 15.21
N PRO A 193 11.62 -18.84 14.99
CA PRO A 193 11.44 -18.27 13.65
C PRO A 193 12.71 -18.28 12.81
N ALA A 194 13.85 -17.87 13.37
CA ALA A 194 15.12 -17.85 12.63
C ALA A 194 15.54 -19.25 12.15
N GLU A 195 15.33 -20.28 12.98
CA GLU A 195 15.61 -21.67 12.57
C GLU A 195 14.66 -22.13 11.45
N HIS A 196 13.40 -21.72 11.49
CA HIS A 196 12.45 -22.07 10.43
C HIS A 196 12.84 -21.42 9.09
N GLU A 197 13.22 -20.14 9.10
CA GLU A 197 13.67 -19.37 7.92
C GLU A 197 14.98 -19.89 7.33
N GLU A 198 15.92 -20.41 8.13
CA GLU A 198 17.14 -21.03 7.59
C GLU A 198 16.88 -22.34 6.85
N ASN A 199 15.75 -23.00 7.14
CA ASN A 199 15.41 -24.32 6.63
C ASN A 199 14.41 -24.30 5.44
N HIS A 200 13.88 -23.13 5.05
CA HIS A 200 12.86 -22.98 4.00
C HIS A 200 13.08 -21.73 3.15
#